data_AF-A0A955YR55-F1
#
_entry.id   AF-A0A955YR55-F1
#
_cell.length_a   1.000
_cell.length_b   1.000
_cell.length_c   1.000
_cell.angle_alpha   90.00
_cell.angle_beta   90.00
_cell.angle_gamma   90.00
#
_symmetry.space_group_name_H-M   'P 1'
#
loop_
_entity.id
_entity.type
_entity.pdbx_description
1 polymer ?
#
loop_
_entity_poly.entity_id
_entity_poly.type
_entity_poly.pdbx_seq_one_letter_code
_entity_poly.pdbx_strand_id
1 'polypeptide(L)'
;MPFTRRALGLAWIVWFATPAASAQDGHGIEPARPVAVESEQPGSSPDEGDEEETAPIVSVRYEDHALRFGSRDGNYGAQIQHRLQFRYAWPFDQDPRSHANLDRETSSFMIRRARFKLRGHVFRPWLEWYLQYDWAQPVLRDFSVEVSRFPWLRLLVGRRKVLWNDERVTSSGKQQFVNRSIVNDLFTVDRQQGIQIFGRVFPDSLADMTYYAGVFAGRGVGERLNDDLHMMYAGRVQW
;
A
#
# COMPACT_ATOMS: atom_id res chain seq x y z
N MET A 1 47.82 -28.89 -16.39
CA MET A 1 47.58 -27.79 -15.43
C MET A 1 46.13 -27.37 -15.52
N PRO A 2 45.27 -27.60 -14.52
CA PRO A 2 43.97 -26.96 -14.46
C PRO A 2 44.01 -25.76 -13.49
N PHE A 3 43.55 -24.60 -13.97
CA PHE A 3 43.39 -23.39 -13.18
C PHE A 3 42.19 -23.53 -12.23
N THR A 4 42.44 -23.64 -10.93
CA THR A 4 41.42 -23.46 -9.88
C THR A 4 41.05 -21.98 -9.77
N ARG A 5 39.82 -21.61 -10.17
CA ARG A 5 39.24 -20.31 -9.84
C ARG A 5 38.48 -20.42 -8.51
N ARG A 6 39.03 -19.83 -7.45
CA ARG A 6 38.29 -19.54 -6.21
C ARG A 6 37.45 -18.29 -6.44
N ALA A 7 36.13 -18.39 -6.33
CA ALA A 7 35.24 -17.24 -6.31
C ALA A 7 34.98 -16.83 -4.86
N LEU A 8 35.55 -15.70 -4.44
CA LEU A 8 35.08 -14.97 -3.26
C LEU A 8 33.84 -14.17 -3.67
N GLY A 9 32.67 -14.58 -3.18
CA GLY A 9 31.46 -13.77 -3.24
C GLY A 9 31.43 -12.78 -2.07
N LEU A 10 31.75 -11.52 -2.32
CA LEU A 10 31.43 -10.43 -1.39
C LEU A 10 29.98 -9.99 -1.64
N ALA A 11 29.10 -10.27 -0.68
CA ALA A 11 27.77 -9.67 -0.61
C ALA A 11 27.88 -8.33 0.15
N TRP A 12 27.66 -7.22 -0.54
CA TRP A 12 27.49 -5.92 0.11
C TRP A 12 26.01 -5.73 0.43
N ILE A 13 25.66 -5.85 1.70
CA ILE A 13 24.36 -5.43 2.24
C ILE A 13 24.62 -4.13 3.02
N VAL A 14 24.24 -3.00 2.45
CA VAL A 14 24.24 -1.73 3.18
C VAL A 14 22.97 -1.69 4.03
N TRP A 15 23.14 -1.84 5.34
CA TRP A 15 22.09 -1.64 6.33
C TRP A 15 22.03 -0.15 6.68
N PHE A 16 20.88 0.48 6.43
CA PHE A 16 20.51 1.69 7.17
C PHE A 16 19.60 1.25 8.31
N ALA A 17 20.16 1.14 9.51
CA ALA A 17 19.39 1.01 10.73
C ALA A 17 18.88 2.41 11.12
N THR A 18 17.56 2.60 11.09
CA THR A 18 16.91 3.76 11.72
C THR A 18 16.44 3.33 13.11
N PRO A 19 16.69 4.13 14.17
CA PRO A 19 16.30 3.75 15.52
C PRO A 19 14.77 3.66 15.66
N ALA A 20 14.33 2.70 16.46
CA ALA A 20 12.93 2.52 16.81
C ALA A 20 12.45 3.72 17.63
N ALA A 21 11.63 4.58 17.02
CA ALA A 21 10.80 5.53 17.75
C ALA A 21 9.54 4.80 18.25
N SER A 22 9.28 4.96 19.54
CA SER A 22 8.17 4.43 20.32
C SER A 22 6.83 4.56 19.63
N ALA A 23 6.09 3.44 19.59
CA ALA A 23 4.71 3.38 19.15
C ALA A 23 3.78 4.00 20.20
N GLN A 24 3.29 5.20 19.92
CA GLN A 24 2.04 5.75 20.40
C GLN A 24 1.57 6.76 19.34
N ASP A 25 0.26 6.87 19.18
CA ASP A 25 -0.50 7.85 18.38
C ASP A 25 -0.92 7.45 16.95
N GLY A 26 -2.18 7.01 16.87
CA GLY A 26 -3.18 7.67 16.05
C GLY A 26 -3.07 7.51 14.52
N HIS A 27 -3.85 6.58 13.96
CA HIS A 27 -4.28 6.67 12.56
C HIS A 27 -5.27 7.82 12.37
N GLY A 28 -4.75 9.05 12.37
CA GLY A 28 -5.41 10.27 11.94
C GLY A 28 -4.43 11.05 11.08
N ILE A 29 -4.87 11.53 9.92
CA ILE A 29 -4.09 12.50 9.16
C ILE A 29 -4.13 13.79 9.97
N GLU A 30 -3.01 14.16 10.61
CA GLU A 30 -2.89 15.44 11.31
C GLU A 30 -3.11 16.57 10.28
N PRO A 31 -4.05 17.51 10.52
CA PRO A 31 -4.22 18.64 9.62
C PRO A 31 -2.97 19.52 9.68
N ALA A 32 -2.47 19.91 8.51
CA ALA A 32 -1.27 20.73 8.37
C ALA A 32 -1.41 22.03 9.19
N ARG A 33 -0.44 22.29 10.07
CA ARG A 33 -0.33 23.58 10.77
C ARG A 33 0.06 24.67 9.76
N PRO A 34 -0.59 25.84 9.75
CA PRO A 34 -0.18 26.95 8.89
C PRO A 34 1.10 27.59 9.45
N VAL A 35 2.14 27.68 8.62
CA VAL A 35 3.32 28.52 8.88
C VAL A 35 3.01 29.93 8.38
N ALA A 36 3.17 30.92 9.26
CA ALA A 36 2.97 32.33 8.94
C ALA A 36 3.98 32.80 7.88
N VAL A 37 3.47 33.43 6.83
CA VAL A 37 4.26 34.07 5.77
C VAL A 37 4.44 35.54 6.17
N GLU A 38 5.70 35.94 6.35
CA GLU A 38 6.13 37.32 6.62
C GLU A 38 5.67 38.26 5.49
N SER A 39 5.12 39.41 5.88
CA SER A 39 4.51 40.41 5.02
C SER A 39 5.52 41.34 4.35
N GLU A 40 5.45 41.47 3.03
CA GLU A 40 5.87 42.69 2.33
C GLU A 40 4.69 43.26 1.53
N GLN A 41 4.38 44.53 1.78
CA GLN A 41 3.53 45.40 0.97
C GLN A 41 4.40 46.56 0.49
N PRO A 42 4.21 47.11 -0.73
CA PRO A 42 3.16 48.14 -0.90
C PRO A 42 2.49 48.25 -2.30
N GLY A 43 1.32 48.91 -2.36
CA GLY A 43 0.94 49.79 -3.50
C GLY A 43 -0.40 49.56 -4.24
N SER A 44 -1.49 50.11 -3.70
CA SER A 44 -2.71 50.73 -4.32
C SER A 44 -3.26 50.35 -5.73
N SER A 45 -4.39 49.61 -5.73
CA SER A 45 -5.76 49.77 -6.34
C SER A 45 -6.03 50.40 -7.73
N PRO A 46 -7.24 50.23 -8.35
CA PRO A 46 -8.32 49.25 -8.12
C PRO A 46 -8.98 48.63 -9.41
N ASP A 47 -9.74 47.55 -9.19
CA ASP A 47 -10.94 47.11 -9.91
C ASP A 47 -10.82 46.59 -11.37
N GLU A 48 -10.71 45.26 -11.51
CA GLU A 48 -11.22 44.52 -12.66
C GLU A 48 -11.47 43.05 -12.27
N GLY A 49 -12.75 42.70 -12.11
CA GLY A 49 -13.29 41.34 -12.30
C GLY A 49 -13.11 40.35 -11.15
N ASP A 50 -14.18 40.14 -10.37
CA ASP A 50 -14.39 38.96 -9.53
C ASP A 50 -14.49 37.69 -10.38
N GLU A 51 -13.36 37.20 -10.88
CA GLU A 51 -13.16 35.78 -11.11
C GLU A 51 -12.52 35.23 -9.84
N GLU A 52 -13.34 34.78 -8.87
CA GLU A 52 -12.85 33.99 -7.73
C GLU A 52 -12.26 32.67 -8.24
N GLU A 53 -11.02 32.78 -8.72
CA GLU A 53 -9.87 31.92 -8.59
C GLU A 53 -10.19 30.49 -8.12
N THR A 54 -10.77 29.72 -9.04
CA THR A 54 -10.92 28.27 -8.93
C THR A 54 -9.57 27.57 -9.17
N ALA A 55 -8.54 27.89 -8.39
CA ALA A 55 -7.27 27.16 -8.43
C ALA A 55 -7.45 25.79 -7.74
N PRO A 56 -7.53 24.64 -8.46
CA PRO A 56 -8.07 23.41 -7.86
C PRO A 56 -7.06 22.59 -7.07
N ILE A 57 -5.79 23.00 -6.93
CA ILE A 57 -4.76 22.25 -6.21
C ILE A 57 -3.77 23.24 -5.60
N VAL A 58 -3.67 23.30 -4.27
CA VAL A 58 -2.93 24.35 -3.56
C VAL A 58 -1.64 23.84 -2.90
N SER A 59 -1.46 22.52 -2.78
CA SER A 59 -0.21 21.99 -2.23
C SER A 59 0.30 20.77 -2.99
N VAL A 60 1.57 20.83 -3.39
CA VAL A 60 2.36 19.68 -3.86
C VAL A 60 3.51 19.49 -2.89
N ARG A 61 3.62 18.30 -2.30
CA ARG A 61 4.70 17.97 -1.35
C ARG A 61 5.28 16.60 -1.67
N TYR A 62 6.57 16.43 -1.42
CA TYR A 62 7.22 15.13 -1.52
C TYR A 62 7.67 14.66 -0.13
N GLU A 63 6.94 13.69 0.42
CA GLU A 63 7.11 13.18 1.79
C GLU A 63 6.92 11.67 1.80
N ASP A 64 7.67 10.94 2.64
CA ASP A 64 7.62 9.47 2.76
C ASP A 64 7.76 8.70 1.43
N HIS A 65 8.63 9.19 0.54
CA HIS A 65 8.82 8.63 -0.81
C HIS A 65 7.55 8.64 -1.67
N ALA A 66 6.75 9.69 -1.54
CA ALA A 66 5.54 9.85 -2.31
C ALA A 66 5.23 11.33 -2.58
N LEU A 67 4.69 11.59 -3.76
CA LEU A 67 4.21 12.91 -4.16
C LEU A 67 2.77 13.05 -3.68
N ARG A 68 2.47 14.09 -2.92
CA ARG A 68 1.16 14.35 -2.30
C ARG A 68 0.59 15.64 -2.87
N PHE A 69 -0.70 15.59 -3.18
CA PHE A 69 -1.51 16.68 -3.70
C PHE A 69 -2.66 16.92 -2.74
N GLY A 70 -2.96 18.18 -2.48
CA GLY A 70 -4.06 18.60 -1.62
C GLY A 70 -4.77 19.81 -2.19
N SER A 71 -6.10 19.78 -2.12
CA SER A 71 -6.93 20.95 -2.33
C SER A 71 -6.96 21.82 -1.07
N ARG A 72 -7.14 23.14 -1.24
CA ARG A 72 -7.25 24.12 -0.14
C ARG A 72 -8.42 23.80 0.81
N ASP A 73 -9.50 23.27 0.26
CA ASP A 73 -10.70 22.89 1.03
C ASP A 73 -10.56 21.54 1.76
N GLY A 74 -9.47 20.79 1.51
CA GLY A 74 -9.23 19.47 2.10
C GLY A 74 -10.17 18.37 1.59
N ASN A 75 -11.09 18.64 0.67
CA ASN A 75 -12.06 17.66 0.17
C ASN A 75 -11.45 16.71 -0.88
N TYR A 76 -10.33 17.12 -1.47
CA TYR A 76 -9.60 16.35 -2.46
C TYR A 76 -8.15 16.18 -2.04
N GLY A 77 -7.67 14.95 -2.11
CA GLY A 77 -6.29 14.61 -1.88
C GLY A 77 -5.87 13.44 -2.76
N ALA A 78 -4.63 13.47 -3.23
CA ALA A 78 -4.05 12.37 -3.98
C ALA A 78 -2.59 12.17 -3.57
N GLN A 79 -2.15 10.93 -3.56
CA GLN A 79 -0.78 10.55 -3.28
C GLN A 79 -0.32 9.52 -4.30
N ILE A 80 0.82 9.82 -4.91
CA ILE A 80 1.46 9.02 -5.92
C ILE A 80 2.73 8.43 -5.33
N GLN A 81 2.85 7.11 -5.38
CA GLN A 81 4.06 6.40 -4.95
C GLN A 81 4.48 5.40 -6.02
N HIS A 82 5.78 5.42 -6.36
CA HIS A 82 6.40 4.44 -7.23
C HIS A 82 7.33 3.54 -6.43
N ARG A 83 7.38 2.25 -6.80
CA ARG A 83 8.35 1.29 -6.26
C ARG A 83 8.96 0.49 -7.39
N LEU A 84 10.22 0.74 -7.65
CA LEU A 84 11.03 0.00 -8.61
C LEU A 84 11.96 -0.96 -7.86
N GLN A 85 12.04 -2.20 -8.33
CA GLN A 85 12.95 -3.21 -7.79
C GLN A 85 13.58 -3.99 -8.94
N PHE A 86 14.90 -3.85 -9.05
CA PHE A 86 15.74 -4.62 -9.94
C PHE A 86 16.33 -5.79 -9.17
N ARG A 87 16.45 -6.95 -9.81
CA ARG A 87 17.07 -8.14 -9.22
C ARG A 87 18.04 -8.74 -10.22
N TYR A 88 19.25 -8.99 -9.74
CA TYR A 88 20.20 -9.90 -10.35
C TYR A 88 20.36 -11.13 -9.44
N ALA A 89 20.37 -12.33 -10.00
CA ALA A 89 20.60 -13.55 -9.23
C ALA A 89 21.49 -14.53 -10.00
N TRP A 90 22.40 -15.17 -9.27
CA TRP A 90 23.31 -16.23 -9.73
C TRP A 90 23.68 -17.11 -8.51
N PRO A 91 23.72 -18.45 -8.62
CA PRO A 91 23.45 -19.25 -9.81
C PRO A 91 21.96 -19.51 -10.09
N PHE A 92 21.01 -19.09 -9.24
CA PHE A 92 19.57 -19.15 -9.55
C PHE A 92 18.79 -18.10 -8.74
N ASP A 93 17.56 -17.76 -9.17
CA ASP A 93 16.64 -16.92 -8.39
C ASP A 93 16.00 -17.74 -7.27
N GLN A 94 16.12 -17.27 -6.04
CA GLN A 94 15.64 -17.93 -4.82
C GLN A 94 14.10 -17.84 -4.75
N ASP A 95 13.42 -18.86 -5.25
CA ASP A 95 12.07 -19.30 -4.86
C ASP A 95 11.86 -20.82 -5.22
N PRO A 96 12.76 -21.75 -4.82
CA PRO A 96 12.64 -23.17 -5.18
C PRO A 96 11.47 -23.84 -4.46
N ARG A 97 10.38 -24.10 -5.19
CA ARG A 97 9.18 -24.81 -4.67
C ARG A 97 9.29 -26.34 -4.65
N SER A 98 10.44 -26.89 -5.05
CA SER A 98 10.69 -28.34 -5.07
C SER A 98 12.20 -28.59 -5.03
N HIS A 99 12.61 -29.77 -4.56
CA HIS A 99 14.02 -30.17 -4.50
C HIS A 99 14.72 -30.12 -5.86
N ALA A 100 13.99 -30.35 -6.97
CA ALA A 100 14.53 -30.28 -8.33
C ALA A 100 14.89 -28.85 -8.81
N ASN A 101 14.52 -27.80 -8.06
CA ASN A 101 14.84 -26.41 -8.39
C ASN A 101 16.15 -25.92 -7.74
N LEU A 102 16.85 -26.76 -6.98
CA LEU A 102 18.09 -26.41 -6.27
C LEU A 102 19.34 -26.47 -7.18
N ASP A 103 19.29 -27.23 -8.27
CA ASP A 103 20.48 -27.60 -9.06
C ASP A 103 20.59 -26.88 -10.43
N ARG A 104 19.90 -25.75 -10.62
CA ARG A 104 20.02 -24.99 -11.89
C ARG A 104 21.09 -23.91 -11.80
N GLU A 105 21.99 -23.88 -12.79
CA GLU A 105 22.93 -22.78 -13.02
C GLU A 105 22.39 -21.85 -14.13
N THR A 106 21.79 -20.74 -13.74
CA THR A 106 21.25 -19.70 -14.62
C THR A 106 21.38 -18.33 -13.97
N SER A 107 22.01 -17.39 -14.66
CA SER A 107 21.94 -15.97 -14.28
C SER A 107 20.61 -15.38 -14.70
N SER A 108 20.02 -14.54 -13.85
CA SER A 108 18.82 -13.77 -14.19
C SER A 108 19.03 -12.31 -13.85
N PHE A 109 18.63 -11.42 -14.76
CA PHE A 109 18.49 -10.00 -14.53
C PHE A 109 17.05 -9.60 -14.88
N MET A 110 16.32 -9.06 -13.90
CA MET A 110 14.92 -8.70 -14.10
C MET A 110 14.48 -7.48 -13.30
N ILE A 111 13.44 -6.82 -13.79
CA ILE A 111 12.67 -5.85 -13.01
C ILE A 111 11.62 -6.66 -12.23
N ARG A 112 11.91 -7.05 -10.99
CA ARG A 112 11.01 -7.90 -10.17
C ARG A 112 9.71 -7.18 -9.82
N ARG A 113 9.74 -5.86 -9.61
CA ARG A 113 8.55 -5.06 -9.27
C ARG A 113 8.68 -3.66 -9.85
N ALA A 114 7.67 -3.23 -10.58
CA ALA A 114 7.53 -1.84 -10.99
C ALA A 114 6.12 -1.40 -10.61
N ARG A 115 5.91 -1.10 -9.32
CA ARG A 115 4.57 -0.84 -8.79
C ARG A 115 4.30 0.63 -8.71
N PHE A 116 3.21 1.02 -9.34
CA PHE A 116 2.59 2.32 -9.23
C PHE A 116 1.43 2.24 -8.24
N LYS A 117 1.40 3.15 -7.28
CA LYS A 117 0.33 3.26 -6.31
C LYS A 117 -0.23 4.67 -6.36
N LEU A 118 -1.54 4.75 -6.44
CA LEU A 118 -2.31 5.95 -6.24
C LEU A 118 -3.25 5.74 -5.07
N ARG A 119 -3.32 6.69 -4.16
CA ARG A 119 -4.32 6.69 -3.09
C ARG A 119 -4.78 8.11 -2.82
N GLY A 120 -5.98 8.28 -2.31
CA GLY A 120 -6.50 9.60 -2.02
C GLY A 120 -7.93 9.57 -1.53
N HIS A 121 -8.56 10.73 -1.52
CA HIS A 121 -9.95 10.91 -1.18
C HIS A 121 -10.61 11.93 -2.11
N VAL A 122 -11.92 11.82 -2.27
CA VAL A 122 -12.71 12.66 -3.18
C VAL A 122 -14.00 13.11 -2.50
N PHE A 123 -14.40 14.36 -2.72
CA PHE A 123 -15.56 15.05 -2.10
C PHE A 123 -15.48 15.25 -0.58
N ARG A 124 -15.03 14.24 0.17
CA ARG A 124 -14.86 14.25 1.62
C ARG A 124 -13.68 13.37 2.02
N PRO A 125 -12.96 13.68 3.12
CA PRO A 125 -11.84 12.86 3.60
C PRO A 125 -12.17 11.40 3.92
N TRP A 126 -13.43 11.09 4.21
CA TRP A 126 -13.86 9.73 4.53
C TRP A 126 -14.19 8.87 3.30
N LEU A 127 -14.23 9.44 2.10
CA LEU A 127 -14.45 8.69 0.85
C LEU A 127 -13.10 8.52 0.15
N GLU A 128 -12.42 7.44 0.51
CA GLU A 128 -11.07 7.12 0.08
C GLU A 128 -11.08 6.20 -1.15
N TRP A 129 -10.04 6.28 -1.95
CA TRP A 129 -9.82 5.42 -3.10
C TRP A 129 -8.36 4.96 -3.15
N TYR A 130 -8.14 3.76 -3.68
CA TYR A 130 -6.83 3.13 -3.77
C TYR A 130 -6.69 2.37 -5.08
N LEU A 131 -5.57 2.60 -5.78
CA LEU A 131 -5.19 1.91 -6.99
C LEU A 131 -3.73 1.45 -6.89
N GLN A 132 -3.48 0.20 -7.25
CA GLN A 132 -2.13 -0.33 -7.45
C GLN A 132 -2.02 -1.03 -8.79
N TYR A 133 -1.12 -0.54 -9.63
CA TYR A 133 -0.77 -1.16 -10.90
C TYR A 133 0.68 -1.67 -10.84
N ASP A 134 0.94 -2.84 -11.43
CA ASP A 134 2.30 -3.38 -11.56
C ASP A 134 2.68 -3.37 -13.04
N TRP A 135 3.73 -2.64 -13.40
CA TRP A 135 4.23 -2.54 -14.77
C TRP A 135 5.11 -3.73 -15.16
N ALA A 136 5.78 -4.36 -14.18
CA ALA A 136 6.64 -5.52 -14.41
C ALA A 136 5.82 -6.79 -14.70
N GLN A 137 4.61 -6.86 -14.15
CA GLN A 137 3.60 -7.86 -14.47
C GLN A 137 2.32 -7.08 -14.77
N PRO A 138 1.99 -6.75 -16.03
CA PRO A 138 1.02 -5.72 -16.41
C PRO A 138 -0.41 -6.08 -15.96
N VAL A 139 -0.67 -5.86 -14.68
CA VAL A 139 -1.91 -6.23 -14.01
C VAL A 139 -2.29 -5.15 -13.01
N LEU A 140 -3.57 -4.77 -13.05
CA LEU A 140 -4.17 -3.96 -12.00
C LEU A 140 -4.31 -4.82 -10.75
N ARG A 141 -3.40 -4.68 -9.78
CA ARG A 141 -3.42 -5.50 -8.57
C ARG A 141 -4.58 -5.13 -7.67
N ASP A 142 -4.71 -3.85 -7.34
CA ASP A 142 -5.72 -3.36 -6.41
C ASP A 142 -6.46 -2.18 -7.02
N PHE A 143 -7.78 -2.16 -6.86
CA PHE A 143 -8.64 -1.02 -7.16
C PHE A 143 -9.85 -1.08 -6.22
N SER A 144 -9.91 -0.16 -5.27
CA SER A 144 -10.94 -0.17 -4.22
C SER A 144 -11.37 1.23 -3.84
N VAL A 145 -12.63 1.37 -3.46
CA VAL A 145 -13.18 2.55 -2.79
C VAL A 145 -13.50 2.17 -1.35
N GLU A 146 -13.17 3.06 -0.42
CA GLU A 146 -13.38 2.86 1.01
C GLU A 146 -14.20 4.03 1.58
N VAL A 147 -15.23 3.71 2.35
CA VAL A 147 -16.08 4.67 3.07
C VAL A 147 -15.77 4.52 4.55
N SER A 148 -15.02 5.47 5.08
CA SER A 148 -14.47 5.47 6.44
C SER A 148 -15.04 6.61 7.29
N ARG A 149 -16.37 6.75 7.29
CA ARG A 149 -17.06 7.83 8.01
C ARG A 149 -16.98 7.67 9.53
N PHE A 150 -16.93 6.43 10.01
CA PHE A 150 -16.93 6.08 11.42
C PHE A 150 -15.74 5.18 11.78
N PRO A 151 -15.12 5.34 12.96
CA PRO A 151 -14.04 4.45 13.40
C PRO A 151 -14.48 2.99 13.61
N TRP A 152 -15.74 2.79 14.00
CA TRP A 152 -16.33 1.48 14.30
C TRP A 152 -16.91 0.76 13.08
N LEU A 153 -17.03 1.44 11.93
CA LEU A 153 -17.51 0.85 10.69
C LEU A 153 -16.91 1.56 9.48
N ARG A 154 -16.12 0.79 8.72
CA ARG A 154 -15.56 1.15 7.43
C ARG A 154 -16.02 0.13 6.42
N LEU A 155 -16.38 0.60 5.23
CA LEU A 155 -16.82 -0.22 4.12
C LEU A 155 -15.82 -0.12 2.98
N LEU A 156 -15.28 -1.24 2.54
CA LEU A 156 -14.39 -1.35 1.39
C LEU A 156 -15.10 -2.13 0.30
N VAL A 157 -15.12 -1.56 -0.91
CA VAL A 157 -15.69 -2.18 -2.10
C VAL A 157 -14.63 -2.21 -3.21
N GLY A 158 -14.48 -3.35 -3.87
CA GLY A 158 -13.61 -3.52 -5.02
C GLY A 158 -12.59 -4.65 -4.85
N ARG A 159 -11.43 -4.51 -5.48
CA ARG A 159 -10.32 -5.46 -5.39
C ARG A 159 -9.24 -4.95 -4.44
N ARG A 160 -9.04 -5.65 -3.34
CA ARG A 160 -7.93 -5.39 -2.39
C ARG A 160 -7.50 -6.71 -1.74
N LYS A 161 -6.39 -6.68 -1.02
CA LYS A 161 -6.00 -7.80 -0.15
C LYS A 161 -7.09 -8.04 0.89
N VAL A 162 -7.50 -9.29 1.08
CA VAL A 162 -8.42 -9.65 2.17
C VAL A 162 -7.71 -9.41 3.51
N LEU A 163 -8.36 -8.68 4.40
CA LEU A 163 -7.89 -8.43 5.77
C LEU A 163 -8.03 -9.68 6.66
N TRP A 164 -7.26 -10.72 6.35
CA TRP A 164 -7.26 -12.01 7.06
C TRP A 164 -5.97 -12.24 7.85
N ASN A 165 -4.81 -12.16 7.19
CA ASN A 165 -3.50 -12.40 7.82
C ASN A 165 -2.68 -11.10 7.87
N ASP A 166 -2.24 -10.70 9.06
CA ASP A 166 -1.45 -9.46 9.25
C ASP A 166 -0.14 -9.46 8.49
N GLU A 167 0.58 -10.58 8.44
CA GLU A 167 1.82 -10.70 7.68
C GLU A 167 1.58 -10.47 6.18
N ARG A 168 0.42 -10.92 5.69
CA ARG A 168 0.05 -10.74 4.29
C ARG A 168 -0.44 -9.34 3.97
N VAL A 169 -1.29 -8.79 4.84
CA VAL A 169 -1.86 -7.45 4.69
C VAL A 169 -0.74 -6.41 4.71
N THR A 170 0.21 -6.57 5.64
CA THR A 170 1.39 -5.72 5.78
C THR A 170 2.13 -5.58 4.44
N SER A 171 2.48 -4.34 4.12
CA SER A 171 3.20 -4.01 2.88
C SER A 171 4.51 -4.76 2.81
N SER A 172 4.84 -5.35 1.66
CA SER A 172 6.16 -5.99 1.45
C SER A 172 7.34 -5.02 1.46
N GLY A 173 7.12 -3.72 1.66
CA GLY A 173 8.18 -2.74 1.92
C GLY A 173 8.34 -2.41 3.41
N LYS A 174 7.42 -2.87 4.27
CA LYS A 174 7.43 -2.66 5.72
C LYS A 174 7.70 -3.97 6.49
N GLN A 175 8.16 -5.01 5.80
CA GLN A 175 8.45 -6.30 6.44
C GLN A 175 9.86 -6.27 7.03
N GLN A 176 10.03 -6.89 8.19
CA GLN A 176 11.33 -7.00 8.88
C GLN A 176 12.22 -8.07 8.25
N PHE A 177 11.61 -9.16 7.76
CA PHE A 177 12.32 -10.24 7.08
C PHE A 177 12.27 -10.10 5.55
N VAL A 178 13.26 -10.68 4.89
CA VAL A 178 13.39 -10.68 3.41
C VAL A 178 12.18 -11.36 2.75
N ASN A 179 11.71 -12.45 3.36
CA ASN A 179 10.59 -13.26 2.90
C ASN A 179 9.53 -13.41 4.00
N ARG A 180 8.31 -13.75 3.59
CA ARG A 180 7.24 -14.16 4.51
C ARG A 180 7.49 -15.57 5.03
N SER A 181 6.88 -15.91 6.16
CA SER A 181 6.83 -17.28 6.68
C SER A 181 6.30 -18.25 5.63
N ILE A 182 6.82 -19.48 5.61
CA ILE A 182 6.33 -20.53 4.70
C ILE A 182 4.86 -20.88 4.96
N VAL A 183 4.40 -20.72 6.20
CA VAL A 183 3.00 -20.94 6.60
C VAL A 183 2.08 -19.88 5.97
N ASN A 184 2.60 -18.68 5.72
CA ASN A 184 1.85 -17.64 5.03
C ASN A 184 1.43 -18.10 3.64
N ASP A 185 2.25 -18.86 2.92
CA ASP A 185 1.91 -19.30 1.56
C ASP A 185 0.72 -20.26 1.53
N LEU A 186 0.53 -21.07 2.59
CA LEU A 186 -0.56 -22.06 2.66
C LEU A 186 -1.89 -21.47 3.14
N PHE A 187 -1.85 -20.54 4.10
CA PHE A 187 -3.06 -20.00 4.75
C PHE A 187 -3.41 -18.57 4.32
N THR A 188 -2.74 -18.05 3.29
CA THR A 188 -3.06 -16.73 2.76
C THR A 188 -4.18 -16.79 1.73
N VAL A 189 -5.23 -16.05 2.02
CA VAL A 189 -6.15 -15.56 0.99
C VAL A 189 -5.58 -14.24 0.45
N ASP A 190 -5.25 -14.18 -0.84
CA ASP A 190 -4.66 -12.98 -1.44
C ASP A 190 -5.73 -11.91 -1.76
N ARG A 191 -5.62 -11.25 -2.92
CA ARG A 191 -6.47 -10.15 -3.32
C ARG A 191 -7.72 -10.71 -3.93
N GLN A 192 -8.86 -10.24 -3.44
CA GLN A 192 -10.14 -10.71 -3.88
C GLN A 192 -11.02 -9.53 -4.26
N GLN A 193 -11.97 -9.78 -5.15
CA GLN A 193 -13.00 -8.82 -5.53
C GLN A 193 -14.20 -9.04 -4.65
N GLY A 194 -14.68 -7.99 -3.99
CA GLY A 194 -15.81 -8.12 -3.11
C GLY A 194 -16.05 -6.89 -2.24
N ILE A 195 -16.75 -7.15 -1.14
CA ILE A 195 -17.12 -6.16 -0.15
C ILE A 195 -16.56 -6.62 1.20
N GLN A 196 -15.93 -5.71 1.92
CA GLN A 196 -15.43 -5.96 3.26
C GLN A 196 -15.82 -4.83 4.20
N ILE A 197 -16.30 -5.19 5.38
CA ILE A 197 -16.52 -4.28 6.50
C ILE A 197 -15.50 -4.55 7.59
N PHE A 198 -15.06 -3.50 8.26
CA PHE A 198 -14.16 -3.61 9.39
C PHE A 198 -14.25 -2.38 10.27
N GLY A 199 -13.88 -2.53 11.54
CA GLY A 199 -13.94 -1.43 12.49
C GLY A 199 -13.40 -1.81 13.86
N ARG A 200 -13.10 -0.79 14.65
CA ARG A 200 -12.66 -0.92 16.05
C ARG A 200 -13.80 -0.53 16.99
N VAL A 201 -14.10 -1.38 17.95
CA VAL A 201 -15.15 -1.20 18.95
C VAL A 201 -14.54 -1.15 20.34
N PHE A 202 -15.15 -0.35 21.22
CA PHE A 202 -14.70 -0.10 22.60
C PHE A 202 -13.21 0.33 22.72
N PRO A 203 -12.79 1.37 21.97
CA PRO A 203 -11.43 1.87 22.06
C PRO A 203 -11.08 2.27 23.51
N ASP A 204 -9.84 2.01 23.91
CA ASP A 204 -9.28 2.41 25.21
C ASP A 204 -9.97 1.75 26.43
N SER A 205 -10.63 0.62 26.20
CA SER A 205 -11.24 -0.21 27.24
C SER A 205 -10.58 -1.59 27.33
N LEU A 206 -10.88 -2.35 28.39
CA LEU A 206 -10.49 -3.76 28.50
C LEU A 206 -11.11 -4.65 27.39
N ALA A 207 -12.08 -4.15 26.64
CA ALA A 207 -12.77 -4.87 25.56
C ALA A 207 -12.48 -4.27 24.18
N ASP A 208 -11.32 -3.63 23.99
CA ASP A 208 -10.91 -3.08 22.71
C ASP A 208 -10.78 -4.17 21.65
N MET A 209 -11.69 -4.18 20.69
CA MET A 209 -11.75 -5.23 19.68
C MET A 209 -11.77 -4.64 18.28
N THR A 210 -11.07 -5.30 17.37
CA THR A 210 -11.13 -5.00 15.94
C THR A 210 -11.69 -6.19 15.19
N TYR A 211 -12.70 -5.94 14.37
CA TYR A 211 -13.34 -6.97 13.56
C TYR A 211 -13.19 -6.67 12.07
N TYR A 212 -13.19 -7.74 11.29
CA TYR A 212 -13.13 -7.75 9.84
C TYR A 212 -14.10 -8.81 9.35
N ALA A 213 -14.93 -8.49 8.37
CA ALA A 213 -15.83 -9.45 7.73
C ALA A 213 -16.05 -9.07 6.27
N GLY A 214 -16.01 -10.03 5.35
CA GLY A 214 -16.20 -9.74 3.94
C GLY A 214 -16.70 -10.92 3.13
N VAL A 215 -17.28 -10.58 1.99
CA VAL A 215 -17.83 -11.49 0.98
C VAL A 215 -17.14 -11.22 -0.34
N PHE A 216 -16.66 -12.25 -1.00
CA PHE A 216 -15.74 -12.16 -2.12
C PHE A 216 -16.04 -13.20 -3.19
N ALA A 217 -15.61 -12.95 -4.43
CA ALA A 217 -15.80 -13.85 -5.57
C ALA A 217 -14.77 -15.01 -5.67
N GLY A 218 -13.95 -15.27 -4.64
CA GLY A 218 -13.05 -16.45 -4.54
C GLY A 218 -11.86 -16.56 -5.52
N ARG A 219 -11.95 -16.00 -6.73
CA ARG A 219 -11.07 -16.28 -7.87
C ARG A 219 -9.81 -15.42 -8.01
N GLY A 220 -9.62 -14.44 -7.13
CA GLY A 220 -8.38 -13.69 -7.04
C GLY A 220 -8.20 -12.57 -8.08
N VAL A 221 -6.96 -12.42 -8.57
CA VAL A 221 -6.56 -11.37 -9.52
C VAL A 221 -6.65 -11.89 -10.96
N GLY A 222 -7.21 -11.08 -11.86
CA GLY A 222 -7.25 -11.38 -13.30
C GLY A 222 -8.56 -12.02 -13.78
N GLU A 223 -9.48 -12.28 -12.86
CA GLU A 223 -10.75 -12.93 -13.15
C GLU A 223 -11.93 -11.98 -12.91
N ARG A 224 -12.96 -12.02 -13.75
CA ARG A 224 -14.14 -11.14 -13.67
C ARG A 224 -15.38 -11.88 -13.22
N LEU A 225 -15.42 -13.20 -13.39
CA LEU A 225 -16.58 -14.03 -13.08
C LEU A 225 -16.28 -14.93 -11.87
N ASN A 226 -17.28 -15.08 -10.99
CA ASN A 226 -17.27 -16.15 -10.02
C ASN A 226 -17.26 -17.49 -10.77
N ASP A 227 -16.47 -18.45 -10.32
CA ASP A 227 -16.46 -19.81 -10.89
C ASP A 227 -17.70 -20.61 -10.53
N ASP A 228 -18.43 -20.23 -9.48
CA ASP A 228 -19.65 -20.88 -9.06
C ASP A 228 -20.71 -19.92 -8.48
N LEU A 229 -21.74 -20.47 -7.83
CA LEU A 229 -22.77 -19.71 -7.11
C LEU A 229 -22.39 -19.40 -5.65
N HIS A 230 -21.24 -19.90 -5.17
CA HIS A 230 -20.82 -19.73 -3.79
C HIS A 230 -19.86 -18.55 -3.68
N MET A 231 -20.14 -17.66 -2.75
CA MET A 231 -19.21 -16.59 -2.42
C MET A 231 -18.20 -17.10 -1.39
N MET A 232 -16.98 -16.58 -1.46
CA MET A 232 -15.97 -16.77 -0.42
C MET A 232 -16.24 -15.80 0.73
N TYR A 233 -16.35 -16.32 1.95
CA TYR A 233 -16.52 -15.54 3.16
C TYR A 233 -15.21 -15.54 3.96
N ALA A 234 -14.83 -14.39 4.51
CA ALA A 234 -13.69 -14.29 5.42
C ALA A 234 -14.01 -13.36 6.57
N GLY A 235 -13.67 -13.75 7.78
CA GLY A 235 -13.89 -12.94 8.97
C GLY A 235 -12.82 -13.13 10.04
N ARG A 236 -12.37 -12.04 10.64
CA ARG A 236 -11.36 -12.05 11.71
C ARG A 236 -11.82 -11.16 12.84
N VAL A 237 -11.58 -11.59 14.06
CA VAL A 237 -11.72 -10.78 15.27
C VAL A 237 -10.40 -10.77 15.99
N GLN A 238 -10.02 -9.62 16.50
CA GLN A 238 -8.80 -9.38 17.27
C GLN A 238 -9.17 -8.54 18.50
N TRP A 239 -8.52 -8.83 19.63
CA TRP A 239 -8.62 -8.15 20.91
C TRP A 239 -7.20 -7.82 21.37
#